data_AF-A0A1H1MAR6-F1
#
_entry.id   AF-A0A1H1MAR6-F1
#
_cell.length_a   1.000
_cell.length_b   1.000
_cell.length_c   1.000
_cell.angle_alpha   90.00
_cell.angle_beta   90.00
_cell.angle_gamma   90.00
#
_symmetry.space_group_name_H-M   'P 1'
#
loop_
_entity.id
_entity.type
_entity.pdbx_description
1 polymer ?
#
loop_
_entity_poly.entity_id
_entity_poly.type
_entity_poly.pdbx_seq_one_letter_code
_entity_poly.pdbx_strand_id
1 'polypeptide(L)'
;MDIEVLESQNITQFADPYSTVISSINDLFVVWDGSRSGLVFKGMAGAVGSTLMCLTPIGINNTYLYYFLKLQFYYFNQNTTGDSIPHINSDLFYDLEIPFPPMEEQIDIVNLIEEKWVKFENDINKSNSELIQSLRNYLSELNSNLAETELNKIHSLEDFKNSVLDYAVSGKLSNKRSDEYEEYPKIRLGEVLTSINYGTAKPSKKNTDGTAIIRIPNLKNFYIDLSDLKYSHLTEDEYNSLKLEIGDILLIRSNGSVNLLGRSCIITDKEKGLAFAGYLLRLRLNHAKILSEFLNYSLHSPVVRRQIESGGRSSSGVNNINTDEVKNLTIYLPEITEQREIVSNIEKLLVKIEEAEEKNKLTSQLFDNLYQSILNMAFSGGFSSANPIDQSFSTIIRQLEIEKENKLNEIKLLQKAQSTLLNEKFMSSKDHEKVKDFIKKYSVEQYGKSDFILSDEDIRNIKIKTQDSFKDFDSDDFSSIFLEMVQSKVTPTDDLPFFITVKNDEKIGFQIRKS
;
A
#
# COMPACT_ATOMS: atom_id res chain seq x y z
N MET A 1 20.46 -26.39 7.73
CA MET A 1 19.60 -25.33 8.28
C MET A 1 20.06 -24.02 7.71
N ASP A 2 19.19 -23.34 7.00
CA ASP A 2 19.34 -21.97 6.56
C ASP A 2 18.25 -21.11 7.19
N ILE A 3 18.20 -19.83 6.84
CA ILE A 3 17.24 -18.90 7.44
C ILE A 3 15.79 -19.28 7.05
N GLU A 4 15.56 -19.79 5.83
CA GLU A 4 14.22 -20.16 5.36
C GLU A 4 13.66 -21.35 6.15
N VAL A 5 14.49 -22.35 6.45
CA VAL A 5 14.12 -23.48 7.31
C VAL A 5 13.80 -22.99 8.73
N LEU A 6 14.56 -22.04 9.28
CA LEU A 6 14.32 -21.51 10.63
C LEU A 6 13.03 -20.67 10.73
N GLU A 7 12.63 -20.01 9.65
CA GLU A 7 11.39 -19.22 9.58
C GLU A 7 10.16 -20.09 9.30
N SER A 8 10.27 -21.07 8.40
CA SER A 8 9.14 -21.90 7.96
C SER A 8 8.97 -23.20 8.75
N GLN A 9 10.00 -23.62 9.50
CA GLN A 9 10.13 -24.96 10.10
C GLN A 9 10.03 -26.11 9.09
N ASN A 10 10.16 -25.83 7.78
CA ASN A 10 10.05 -26.83 6.74
C ASN A 10 11.44 -27.19 6.21
N ILE A 11 11.91 -28.41 6.51
CA ILE A 11 13.24 -28.87 6.09
C ILE A 11 13.19 -29.33 4.63
N THR A 12 13.81 -28.57 3.73
CA THR A 12 13.82 -28.83 2.29
C THR A 12 15.18 -29.28 1.75
N GLN A 13 16.24 -29.22 2.57
CA GLN A 13 17.62 -29.51 2.16
C GLN A 13 18.38 -30.35 3.20
N PHE A 14 19.33 -31.16 2.74
CA PHE A 14 20.15 -32.07 3.55
C PHE A 14 21.63 -31.86 3.26
N ALA A 15 22.49 -32.07 4.26
CA ALA A 15 23.94 -31.90 4.15
C ALA A 15 24.68 -33.12 4.70
N ASP A 16 25.94 -33.29 4.28
CA ASP A 16 26.82 -34.33 4.82
C ASP A 16 27.24 -33.96 6.26
N PRO A 17 26.94 -34.82 7.27
CA PRO A 17 27.21 -34.53 8.67
C PRO A 17 28.70 -34.41 9.02
N TYR A 18 29.61 -34.90 8.18
CA TYR A 18 31.05 -34.85 8.44
C TYR A 18 31.72 -33.55 7.96
N SER A 19 30.99 -32.71 7.23
CA SER A 19 31.50 -31.46 6.64
C SER A 19 30.86 -30.20 7.24
N THR A 20 30.01 -30.37 8.25
CA THR A 20 29.16 -29.28 8.78
C THR A 20 29.14 -29.28 10.29
N VAL A 21 28.89 -28.10 10.88
CA VAL A 21 28.61 -28.00 12.31
C VAL A 21 27.25 -28.61 12.57
N ILE A 22 27.16 -29.54 13.52
CA ILE A 22 25.91 -30.13 13.98
C ILE A 22 25.48 -29.43 15.24
N SER A 23 24.28 -28.87 15.23
CA SER A 23 23.65 -28.27 16.40
C SER A 23 22.59 -29.19 16.99
N SER A 24 22.16 -28.82 18.19
CA SER A 24 21.12 -29.40 19.01
C SER A 24 19.97 -28.41 19.21
N ILE A 25 18.88 -28.89 19.83
CA ILE A 25 17.75 -28.02 20.22
C ILE A 25 18.11 -27.01 21.32
N ASN A 26 19.22 -27.22 22.02
CA ASN A 26 19.66 -26.34 23.10
C ASN A 26 20.57 -25.20 22.59
N ASP A 27 20.99 -25.22 21.33
CA ASP A 27 21.82 -24.15 20.79
C ASP A 27 20.99 -22.91 20.45
N LEU A 28 21.65 -21.84 20.03
CA LEU A 28 21.03 -20.66 19.43
C LEU A 28 21.70 -20.40 18.07
N PHE A 29 20.95 -19.83 17.14
CA PHE A 29 21.52 -19.38 15.87
C PHE A 29 21.47 -17.87 15.77
N VAL A 30 22.55 -17.30 15.25
CA VAL A 30 22.61 -15.90 14.86
C VAL A 30 22.93 -15.85 13.37
N VAL A 31 22.16 -15.10 12.60
CA VAL A 31 22.48 -14.83 11.19
C VAL A 31 23.76 -13.99 11.18
N TRP A 32 24.84 -14.60 10.70
CA TRP A 32 26.17 -14.00 10.69
C TRP A 32 26.41 -13.18 9.43
N ASP A 33 25.85 -13.65 8.31
CA ASP A 33 26.07 -13.10 6.98
C ASP A 33 24.75 -12.78 6.27
N GLY A 34 24.73 -11.65 5.55
CA GLY A 34 23.62 -11.18 4.72
C GLY A 34 22.90 -9.97 5.31
N SER A 35 21.90 -9.47 4.57
CA SER A 35 21.12 -8.27 4.95
C SER A 35 20.37 -8.40 6.28
N ARG A 36 20.20 -9.62 6.78
CA ARG A 36 19.55 -9.95 8.06
C ARG A 36 20.56 -10.27 9.18
N SER A 37 21.83 -9.90 9.01
CA SER A 37 22.86 -10.07 10.04
C SER A 37 22.39 -9.54 11.39
N GLY A 38 22.55 -10.34 12.44
CA GLY A 38 22.08 -10.07 13.80
C GLY A 38 20.77 -10.76 14.18
N LEU A 39 20.04 -11.36 13.23
CA LEU A 39 18.77 -12.04 13.52
C LEU A 39 19.00 -13.34 14.29
N VAL A 40 18.17 -13.61 15.31
CA VAL A 40 18.40 -14.70 16.26
C VAL A 40 17.26 -15.72 16.25
N PHE A 41 17.62 -17.00 16.28
CA PHE A 41 16.69 -18.13 16.31
C PHE A 41 17.01 -19.10 17.46
N LYS A 42 15.97 -19.79 17.96
CA LYS A 42 16.15 -20.93 18.87
C LYS A 42 16.78 -22.09 18.09
N GLY A 43 17.60 -22.89 18.78
CA GLY A 43 18.31 -24.02 18.19
C GLY A 43 17.39 -25.11 17.68
N MET A 44 17.87 -25.82 16.67
CA MET A 44 17.24 -27.01 16.12
C MET A 44 18.32 -28.05 15.86
N ALA A 45 17.98 -29.33 16.00
CA ALA A 45 18.90 -30.42 15.72
C ALA A 45 19.15 -30.54 14.22
N GLY A 46 20.41 -30.46 13.78
CA GLY A 46 20.76 -30.64 12.39
C GLY A 46 22.07 -29.96 11.96
N ALA A 47 22.39 -30.07 10.67
CA ALA A 47 23.54 -29.40 10.07
C ALA A 47 23.27 -27.90 9.90
N VAL A 48 24.21 -27.07 10.35
CA VAL A 48 24.13 -25.60 10.31
C VAL A 48 24.69 -25.09 8.98
N GLY A 49 23.97 -24.19 8.32
CA GLY A 49 24.39 -23.53 7.09
C GLY A 49 25.44 -22.45 7.35
N SER A 50 26.25 -22.14 6.34
CA SER A 50 27.43 -21.26 6.48
C SER A 50 27.12 -19.81 6.85
N THR A 51 25.88 -19.35 6.62
CA THR A 51 25.45 -17.98 6.95
C THR A 51 25.01 -17.81 8.41
N LEU A 52 25.03 -18.90 9.18
CA LEU A 52 24.60 -18.94 10.58
C LEU A 52 25.79 -19.21 11.50
N MET A 53 25.86 -18.47 12.58
CA MET A 53 26.67 -18.81 13.75
C MET A 53 25.84 -19.65 14.70
N CYS A 54 26.40 -20.78 15.15
CA CYS A 54 25.82 -21.62 16.18
C CYS A 54 26.45 -21.30 17.53
N LEU A 55 25.63 -20.95 18.52
CA LEU A 55 26.03 -20.66 19.89
C LEU A 55 25.54 -21.77 20.80
N THR A 56 26.44 -22.33 21.61
CA THR A 56 26.10 -23.30 22.65
C THR A 56 26.22 -22.61 24.02
N PRO A 57 25.12 -22.13 24.61
CA PRO A 57 25.18 -21.39 25.86
C PRO A 57 25.63 -22.29 27.02
N ILE A 58 26.51 -21.78 27.88
CA ILE A 58 27.01 -22.49 29.07
C ILE A 58 26.82 -21.59 30.29
N GLY A 59 26.19 -22.13 31.34
CA GLY A 59 25.99 -21.41 32.60
C GLY A 59 24.91 -20.31 32.57
N ILE A 60 24.19 -20.16 31.45
CA ILE A 60 23.10 -19.19 31.25
C ILE A 60 21.86 -19.91 30.73
N ASN A 61 20.68 -19.42 31.06
CA ASN A 61 19.44 -19.91 30.49
C ASN A 61 19.38 -19.59 28.99
N ASN A 62 19.16 -20.61 28.16
CA ASN A 62 19.23 -20.46 26.71
C ASN A 62 18.13 -19.53 26.16
N THR A 63 16.93 -19.59 26.73
CA THR A 63 15.81 -18.73 26.34
C THR A 63 16.03 -17.28 26.80
N TYR A 64 16.67 -17.09 27.95
CA TYR A 64 17.08 -15.77 28.43
C TYR A 64 18.08 -15.13 27.47
N LEU A 65 19.15 -15.87 27.12
CA LEU A 65 20.15 -15.39 26.15
C LEU A 65 19.52 -15.14 24.77
N TYR A 66 18.58 -15.99 24.34
CA TYR A 66 17.82 -15.78 23.11
C TYR A 66 17.11 -14.42 23.09
N TYR A 67 16.35 -14.09 24.14
CA TYR A 67 15.65 -12.81 24.20
C TYR A 67 16.61 -11.62 24.31
N PHE A 68 17.74 -11.77 25.00
CA PHE A 68 18.76 -10.72 25.08
C PHE A 68 19.39 -10.46 23.71
N LEU A 69 19.84 -11.50 23.00
CA LEU A 69 20.45 -11.32 21.67
C LEU A 69 19.43 -10.79 20.65
N LYS A 70 18.15 -11.14 20.80
CA LYS A 70 17.07 -10.60 19.96
C LYS A 70 16.84 -9.10 20.16
N LEU A 71 17.04 -8.59 21.38
CA LEU A 71 17.08 -7.14 21.66
C LEU A 71 18.19 -6.43 20.87
N GLN A 72 19.33 -7.10 20.70
CA GLN A 72 20.51 -6.54 20.04
C GLN A 72 20.45 -6.57 18.50
N PHE A 73 19.34 -7.05 17.90
CA PHE A 73 19.21 -7.18 16.45
C PHE A 73 19.57 -5.88 15.70
N TYR A 74 18.94 -4.77 16.07
CA TYR A 74 19.17 -3.48 15.40
C TYR A 74 20.58 -2.95 15.62
N TYR A 75 21.17 -3.20 16.79
CA TYR A 75 22.54 -2.83 17.09
C TYR A 75 23.51 -3.54 16.15
N PHE A 76 23.36 -4.86 15.97
CA PHE A 76 24.23 -5.61 15.06
C PHE A 76 23.97 -5.28 13.59
N ASN A 77 22.70 -5.20 13.17
CA ASN A 77 22.36 -4.99 11.77
C ASN A 77 22.87 -3.64 11.22
N GLN A 78 22.84 -2.59 12.05
CA GLN A 78 23.33 -1.25 11.67
C GLN A 78 24.85 -1.12 11.73
N ASN A 79 25.55 -2.01 12.43
CA ASN A 79 27.01 -1.98 12.59
C ASN A 79 27.69 -3.18 11.90
N THR A 80 27.12 -3.63 10.78
CA THR A 80 27.69 -4.68 9.94
C THR A 80 28.95 -4.20 9.21
N THR A 81 29.77 -5.16 8.78
CA THR A 81 30.95 -4.93 7.95
C THR A 81 30.74 -5.51 6.55
N GLY A 82 31.46 -5.00 5.56
CA GLY A 82 31.42 -5.48 4.17
C GLY A 82 30.47 -4.68 3.26
N ASP A 83 31.01 -4.20 2.12
CA ASP A 83 30.30 -3.29 1.21
C ASP A 83 29.25 -3.98 0.31
N SER A 84 29.44 -5.28 0.04
CA SER A 84 28.58 -6.03 -0.90
C SER A 84 27.63 -6.99 -0.19
N ILE A 85 28.14 -7.69 0.83
CA ILE A 85 27.39 -8.59 1.68
C ILE A 85 27.63 -8.11 3.11
N PRO A 86 26.58 -7.70 3.85
CA PRO A 86 26.74 -7.30 5.24
C PRO A 86 27.08 -8.52 6.10
N HIS A 87 28.01 -8.37 7.04
CA HIS A 87 28.43 -9.40 7.99
C HIS A 87 28.43 -8.83 9.40
N ILE A 88 28.06 -9.62 10.42
CA ILE A 88 28.23 -9.20 11.82
C ILE A 88 29.69 -8.85 12.08
N ASN A 89 29.93 -7.69 12.71
CA ASN A 89 31.24 -7.34 13.22
C ASN A 89 31.57 -8.26 14.42
N SER A 90 32.60 -9.10 14.27
CA SER A 90 33.01 -10.06 15.29
C SER A 90 33.37 -9.40 16.61
N ASP A 91 34.10 -8.29 16.56
CA ASP A 91 34.57 -7.60 17.75
C ASP A 91 33.37 -7.07 18.54
N LEU A 92 32.41 -6.41 17.86
CA LEU A 92 31.18 -5.95 18.50
C LEU A 92 30.32 -7.08 19.08
N PHE A 93 30.33 -8.26 18.47
CA PHE A 93 29.58 -9.41 18.95
C PHE A 93 30.23 -10.04 20.18
N TYR A 94 31.55 -10.23 20.18
CA TYR A 94 32.26 -10.86 21.29
C TYR A 94 32.49 -9.91 22.48
N ASP A 95 32.55 -8.60 22.25
CA ASP A 95 32.64 -7.58 23.29
C ASP A 95 31.26 -7.21 23.90
N LEU A 96 30.18 -7.86 23.45
CA LEU A 96 28.83 -7.61 23.96
C LEU A 96 28.74 -7.96 25.45
N GLU A 97 28.49 -6.95 26.29
CA GLU A 97 28.20 -7.16 27.71
C GLU A 97 26.79 -7.71 27.90
N ILE A 98 26.69 -8.90 28.52
CA ILE A 98 25.42 -9.59 28.78
C ILE A 98 25.06 -9.42 30.26
N PRO A 99 23.86 -8.91 30.59
CA PRO A 99 23.33 -8.96 31.96
C PRO A 99 23.26 -10.41 32.44
N PHE A 100 23.88 -10.70 33.59
CA PHE A 100 24.05 -12.07 34.07
C PHE A 100 23.50 -12.23 35.50
N PRO A 101 22.18 -12.13 35.71
CA PRO A 101 21.57 -12.36 37.01
C PRO A 101 21.59 -13.85 37.40
N PRO A 102 21.27 -14.21 38.65
CA PRO A 102 21.13 -15.61 39.07
C PRO A 102 20.14 -16.39 38.20
N MET A 103 20.32 -17.70 38.08
CA MET A 103 19.52 -18.57 37.20
C MET A 103 18.01 -18.47 37.46
N GLU A 104 17.59 -18.34 38.72
CA GLU A 104 16.18 -18.18 39.10
C GLU A 104 15.60 -16.89 38.52
N GLU A 105 16.32 -15.77 38.63
CA GLU A 105 15.91 -14.48 38.06
C GLU A 105 15.90 -14.51 36.52
N GLN A 106 16.82 -15.23 35.88
CA GLN A 106 16.77 -15.44 34.43
C GLN A 106 15.49 -16.16 34.00
N ILE A 107 15.06 -17.20 34.75
CA ILE A 107 13.84 -17.95 34.49
C ILE A 107 12.61 -17.04 34.69
N ASP A 108 12.58 -16.24 35.75
CA ASP A 108 11.47 -15.31 36.01
C ASP A 108 11.32 -14.26 34.91
N ILE A 109 12.44 -13.70 34.43
CA ILE A 109 12.45 -12.76 33.30
C ILE A 109 11.89 -13.42 32.03
N VAL A 110 12.31 -14.65 31.73
CA VAL A 110 11.82 -15.41 30.57
C VAL A 110 10.31 -15.65 30.68
N ASN A 111 9.84 -16.16 31.82
CA ASN A 111 8.43 -16.45 32.04
C ASN A 111 7.58 -15.20 31.85
N LEU A 112 8.06 -14.06 32.33
CA LEU A 112 7.36 -12.79 32.22
C LEU A 112 7.32 -12.26 30.79
N ILE A 113 8.43 -12.34 30.05
CA ILE A 113 8.46 -12.01 28.62
C ILE A 113 7.45 -12.89 27.88
N GLU A 114 7.47 -14.20 28.11
CA GLU A 114 6.59 -15.15 27.40
C GLU A 114 5.12 -14.96 27.77
N GLU A 115 4.77 -14.78 29.04
CA GLU A 115 3.39 -14.52 29.46
C GLU A 115 2.82 -13.26 28.79
N LYS A 116 3.57 -12.15 28.83
CA LYS A 116 3.11 -10.87 28.25
C LYS A 116 3.09 -10.93 26.73
N TRP A 117 4.08 -11.57 26.12
CA TRP A 117 4.16 -11.70 24.68
C TRP A 117 3.05 -12.57 24.10
N VAL A 118 2.83 -13.76 24.66
CA VAL A 118 1.78 -14.70 24.21
C VAL A 118 0.41 -14.03 24.30
N LYS A 119 0.13 -13.29 25.37
CA LYS A 119 -1.14 -12.55 25.50
C LYS A 119 -1.30 -11.55 24.35
N PHE A 120 -0.27 -10.76 24.07
CA PHE A 120 -0.32 -9.72 23.05
C PHE A 120 -0.42 -10.29 21.61
N GLU A 121 0.32 -11.36 21.33
CA GLU A 121 0.24 -12.08 20.05
C GLU A 121 -1.16 -12.66 19.82
N ASN A 122 -1.77 -13.24 20.87
CA ASN A 122 -3.16 -13.72 20.80
C ASN A 122 -4.16 -12.58 20.54
N ASP A 123 -3.98 -11.41 21.17
CA ASP A 123 -4.86 -10.26 20.96
C ASP A 123 -4.77 -9.72 19.52
N ILE A 124 -3.57 -9.70 18.92
CA ILE A 124 -3.39 -9.31 17.51
C ILE A 124 -3.99 -10.34 16.56
N ASN A 125 -3.71 -11.63 16.78
CA ASN A 125 -4.26 -12.70 15.95
C ASN A 125 -5.79 -12.69 15.99
N LYS A 126 -6.36 -12.46 17.17
CA LYS A 126 -7.80 -12.26 17.35
C LYS A 126 -8.28 -11.04 16.57
N SER A 127 -7.65 -9.87 16.70
CA SER A 127 -8.06 -8.66 15.98
C SER A 127 -8.00 -8.82 14.46
N ASN A 128 -6.97 -9.50 13.93
CA ASN A 128 -6.86 -9.84 12.51
C ASN A 128 -7.99 -10.77 12.07
N SER A 129 -8.31 -11.80 12.87
CA SER A 129 -9.40 -12.73 12.57
C SER A 129 -10.77 -12.03 12.55
N GLU A 130 -11.01 -11.10 13.48
CA GLU A 130 -12.24 -10.29 13.54
C GLU A 130 -12.36 -9.34 12.35
N LEU A 131 -11.26 -8.75 11.90
CA LEU A 131 -11.21 -7.91 10.70
C LEU A 131 -11.58 -8.71 9.45
N ILE A 132 -10.96 -9.88 9.25
CA ILE A 132 -11.29 -10.76 8.11
C ILE A 132 -12.76 -11.19 8.18
N GLN A 133 -13.29 -11.50 9.37
CA GLN A 133 -14.69 -11.83 9.52
C GLN A 133 -15.62 -10.66 9.19
N SER A 134 -15.29 -9.44 9.61
CA SER A 134 -16.05 -8.23 9.25
C SER A 134 -16.07 -7.99 7.74
N LEU A 135 -14.95 -8.21 7.06
CA LEU A 135 -14.84 -8.11 5.61
C LEU A 135 -15.69 -9.18 4.90
N ARG A 136 -15.67 -10.44 5.37
CA ARG A 136 -16.55 -11.51 4.87
C ARG A 136 -18.04 -11.16 5.04
N ASN A 137 -18.42 -10.63 6.20
CA ASN A 137 -19.80 -10.18 6.44
C ASN A 137 -20.20 -9.08 5.46
N TYR A 138 -19.32 -8.10 5.22
CA TYR A 138 -19.58 -7.03 4.26
C TYR A 138 -19.80 -7.55 2.82
N LEU A 139 -19.02 -8.56 2.39
CA LEU A 139 -19.28 -9.21 1.09
C LEU A 139 -20.64 -9.92 1.06
N SER A 140 -21.00 -10.62 2.14
CA SER A 140 -22.30 -11.28 2.26
C SER A 140 -23.47 -10.28 2.24
N GLU A 141 -23.30 -9.10 2.84
CA GLU A 141 -24.29 -8.02 2.76
C GLU A 141 -24.43 -7.43 1.35
N LEU A 142 -23.32 -7.32 0.61
CA LEU A 142 -23.33 -6.83 -0.77
C LEU A 142 -24.03 -7.80 -1.73
N ASN A 143 -23.86 -9.10 -1.52
CA ASN A 143 -24.63 -10.12 -2.22
C ASN A 143 -24.92 -11.33 -1.32
N SER A 144 -26.18 -11.46 -0.89
CA SER A 144 -26.65 -12.55 -0.02
C SER A 144 -26.52 -13.94 -0.65
N ASN A 145 -26.34 -14.02 -1.97
CA ASN A 145 -26.23 -15.27 -2.71
C ASN A 145 -24.78 -15.80 -2.78
N LEU A 146 -23.80 -15.07 -2.24
CA LEU A 146 -22.44 -15.58 -2.09
C LEU A 146 -22.43 -16.78 -1.14
N ALA A 147 -22.05 -17.95 -1.67
CA ALA A 147 -21.99 -19.18 -0.89
C ALA A 147 -20.99 -19.05 0.27
N GLU A 148 -21.35 -19.60 1.42
CA GLU A 148 -20.49 -19.61 2.61
C GLU A 148 -19.12 -20.28 2.34
N THR A 149 -19.11 -21.29 1.47
CA THR A 149 -17.89 -21.99 1.02
C THR A 149 -16.93 -21.08 0.25
N GLU A 150 -17.42 -20.05 -0.43
CA GLU A 150 -16.59 -19.05 -1.11
C GLU A 150 -15.99 -18.06 -0.11
N LEU A 151 -16.82 -17.56 0.83
CA LEU A 151 -16.37 -16.65 1.90
C LEU A 151 -15.32 -17.29 2.81
N ASN A 152 -15.45 -18.58 3.08
CA ASN A 152 -14.53 -19.32 3.95
C ASN A 152 -13.11 -19.47 3.38
N LYS A 153 -12.91 -19.25 2.08
CA LYS A 153 -11.57 -19.25 1.43
C LYS A 153 -10.77 -17.98 1.72
N ILE A 154 -11.42 -16.93 2.23
CA ILE A 154 -10.78 -15.63 2.45
C ILE A 154 -10.08 -15.64 3.81
N HIS A 155 -8.78 -15.89 3.87
CA HIS A 155 -8.03 -15.96 5.14
C HIS A 155 -7.18 -14.72 5.41
N SER A 156 -6.94 -13.91 4.39
CA SER A 156 -6.10 -12.72 4.44
C SER A 156 -6.73 -11.54 3.69
N LEU A 157 -6.17 -10.34 3.86
CA LEU A 157 -6.57 -9.15 3.10
C LEU A 157 -6.29 -9.32 1.59
N GLU A 158 -5.22 -10.02 1.24
CA GLU A 158 -4.90 -10.32 -0.15
C GLU A 158 -5.92 -11.28 -0.76
N ASP A 159 -6.35 -12.32 -0.03
CA ASP A 159 -7.44 -13.21 -0.47
C ASP A 159 -8.73 -12.40 -0.66
N PHE A 160 -9.04 -11.51 0.29
CA PHE A 160 -10.24 -10.69 0.23
C PHE A 160 -10.24 -9.80 -1.02
N LYS A 161 -9.13 -9.10 -1.28
CA LYS A 161 -8.96 -8.26 -2.46
C LYS A 161 -9.11 -9.05 -3.76
N ASN A 162 -8.48 -10.22 -3.84
CA ASN A 162 -8.57 -11.10 -5.00
C ASN A 162 -10.00 -11.62 -5.22
N SER A 163 -10.70 -12.00 -4.15
CA SER A 163 -12.11 -12.39 -4.19
C SER A 163 -13.01 -11.24 -4.64
N VAL A 164 -12.80 -10.02 -4.12
CA VAL A 164 -13.56 -8.82 -4.53
C VAL A 164 -13.43 -8.61 -6.03
N LEU A 165 -12.20 -8.60 -6.55
CA LEU A 165 -11.96 -8.40 -7.98
C LEU A 165 -12.61 -9.52 -8.81
N ASP A 166 -12.46 -10.78 -8.42
CA ASP A 166 -13.04 -11.92 -9.12
C ASP A 166 -14.57 -11.87 -9.16
N TYR A 167 -15.20 -11.65 -8.01
CA TYR A 167 -16.65 -11.65 -7.88
C TYR A 167 -17.28 -10.43 -8.56
N ALA A 168 -16.60 -9.28 -8.51
CA ALA A 168 -17.05 -8.08 -9.17
C ALA A 168 -17.07 -8.24 -10.70
N VAL A 169 -15.97 -8.72 -11.31
CA VAL A 169 -15.87 -8.81 -12.78
C VAL A 169 -16.63 -9.99 -13.37
N SER A 170 -16.85 -11.06 -12.60
CA SER A 170 -17.67 -12.21 -13.02
C SER A 170 -19.18 -11.99 -12.87
N GLY A 171 -19.60 -10.90 -12.23
CA GLY A 171 -21.01 -10.59 -11.96
C GLY A 171 -21.58 -11.25 -10.71
N LYS A 172 -20.76 -11.98 -9.95
CA LYS A 172 -21.14 -12.56 -8.66
C LYS A 172 -21.37 -11.51 -7.56
N LEU A 173 -21.10 -10.22 -7.78
CA LEU A 173 -21.49 -9.12 -6.88
C LEU A 173 -22.68 -8.30 -7.42
N SER A 174 -23.38 -8.77 -8.46
CA SER A 174 -24.54 -8.07 -9.02
C SER A 174 -25.85 -8.60 -8.47
N ASN A 175 -26.64 -7.74 -7.83
CA ASN A 175 -27.99 -8.06 -7.32
C ASN A 175 -29.05 -8.19 -8.44
N LYS A 176 -28.70 -7.86 -9.69
CA LYS A 176 -29.63 -7.87 -10.82
C LYS A 176 -29.78 -9.23 -11.50
N ARG A 177 -28.94 -10.21 -11.18
CA ARG A 177 -29.00 -11.57 -11.75
C ARG A 177 -29.34 -12.56 -10.64
N SER A 178 -30.64 -12.82 -10.45
CA SER A 178 -31.17 -13.83 -9.53
C SER A 178 -31.12 -15.24 -10.13
N ASP A 179 -30.77 -16.24 -9.30
CA ASP A 179 -30.95 -17.70 -9.32
C ASP A 179 -30.81 -18.56 -10.60
N GLU A 180 -30.79 -18.00 -11.81
CA GLU A 180 -30.48 -18.70 -13.06
C GLU A 180 -29.27 -18.02 -13.73
N TYR A 181 -28.07 -18.48 -13.37
CA TYR A 181 -26.79 -17.93 -13.83
C TYR A 181 -26.62 -18.02 -15.36
N GLU A 182 -26.87 -16.93 -16.09
CA GLU A 182 -26.00 -16.62 -17.23
C GLU A 182 -24.82 -15.78 -16.70
N GLU A 183 -23.60 -16.32 -16.78
CA GLU A 183 -22.38 -15.51 -16.58
C GLU A 183 -22.39 -14.31 -17.55
N TYR A 184 -21.62 -13.25 -17.27
CA TYR A 184 -21.42 -12.23 -18.29
C TYR A 184 -20.84 -12.85 -19.57
N PRO A 185 -21.19 -12.32 -20.77
CA PRO A 185 -20.59 -12.78 -22.01
C PRO A 185 -19.06 -12.72 -21.91
N LYS A 186 -18.41 -13.82 -22.29
CA LYS A 186 -16.96 -13.88 -22.40
C LYS A 186 -16.55 -13.47 -23.80
N ILE A 187 -15.61 -12.54 -23.90
CA ILE A 187 -15.09 -12.02 -25.17
C ILE A 187 -13.56 -12.06 -25.14
N ARG A 188 -12.93 -12.07 -26.32
CA ARG A 188 -11.48 -11.85 -26.40
C ARG A 188 -11.18 -10.38 -26.19
N LEU A 189 -10.15 -10.07 -25.40
CA LEU A 189 -9.73 -8.71 -25.09
C LEU A 189 -9.47 -7.90 -26.37
N GLY A 190 -8.94 -8.51 -27.43
CA GLY A 190 -8.72 -7.85 -28.71
C GLY A 190 -9.97 -7.24 -29.36
N GLU A 191 -11.18 -7.73 -29.03
CA GLU A 191 -12.45 -7.26 -29.61
C GLU A 191 -12.96 -5.94 -28.99
N VAL A 192 -12.37 -5.54 -27.87
CA VAL A 192 -12.64 -4.27 -27.17
C VAL A 192 -11.49 -3.27 -27.30
N LEU A 193 -10.45 -3.57 -28.08
CA LEU A 193 -9.36 -2.66 -28.39
C LEU A 193 -9.56 -1.97 -29.74
N THR A 194 -9.14 -0.71 -29.83
CA THR A 194 -8.92 -0.03 -31.11
C THR A 194 -7.48 -0.23 -31.61
N SER A 195 -6.51 -0.33 -30.70
CA SER A 195 -5.12 -0.68 -31.05
C SER A 195 -4.35 -1.26 -29.86
N ILE A 196 -3.28 -1.98 -30.17
CA ILE A 196 -2.28 -2.43 -29.20
C ILE A 196 -0.89 -2.24 -29.78
N ASN A 197 0.00 -1.57 -29.05
CA ASN A 197 1.31 -1.19 -29.55
C ASN A 197 2.41 -1.42 -28.52
N TYR A 198 3.59 -1.76 -29.04
CA TYR A 198 4.84 -1.80 -28.29
C TYR A 198 5.35 -0.38 -28.04
N GLY A 199 6.06 -0.20 -26.92
CA GLY A 199 6.79 1.02 -26.65
C GLY A 199 8.09 1.12 -27.44
N THR A 200 8.82 2.23 -27.23
CA THR A 200 10.10 2.45 -27.91
C THR A 200 11.22 1.54 -27.39
N ALA A 201 12.05 1.05 -28.30
CA ALA A 201 13.32 0.39 -27.96
C ALA A 201 14.48 1.38 -27.77
N LYS A 202 14.27 2.68 -28.03
CA LYS A 202 15.32 3.70 -27.89
C LYS A 202 15.73 3.83 -26.41
N PRO A 203 17.05 3.91 -26.13
CA PRO A 203 17.52 4.11 -24.77
C PRO A 203 17.06 5.47 -24.24
N SER A 204 16.64 5.50 -22.98
CA SER A 204 16.23 6.73 -22.28
C SER A 204 17.28 7.13 -21.24
N LYS A 205 17.46 8.45 -21.05
CA LYS A 205 18.48 9.05 -20.18
C LYS A 205 17.83 9.96 -19.13
N LYS A 206 18.57 10.33 -18.08
CA LYS A 206 18.08 11.17 -16.98
C LYS A 206 18.00 12.67 -17.33
N ASN A 207 18.58 13.10 -18.43
CA ASN A 207 18.48 14.49 -18.87
C ASN A 207 17.05 14.78 -19.35
N THR A 208 16.55 15.99 -19.13
CA THR A 208 15.18 16.40 -19.50
C THR A 208 15.03 16.78 -20.98
N ASP A 209 16.00 16.40 -21.82
CA ASP A 209 16.03 16.71 -23.24
C ASP A 209 15.36 15.58 -24.03
N GLY A 210 14.26 15.91 -24.73
CA GLY A 210 13.42 14.96 -25.47
C GLY A 210 12.06 14.66 -24.83
N THR A 211 11.42 13.58 -25.26
CA THR A 211 10.11 13.15 -24.76
C THR A 211 10.27 12.29 -23.51
N ALA A 212 9.47 12.55 -22.47
CA ALA A 212 9.48 11.71 -21.27
C ALA A 212 8.91 10.32 -21.54
N ILE A 213 9.59 9.30 -21.02
CA ILE A 213 9.33 7.88 -21.25
C ILE A 213 8.93 7.20 -19.95
N ILE A 214 7.72 6.66 -19.92
CA ILE A 214 7.22 5.78 -18.86
C ILE A 214 7.89 4.40 -18.99
N ARG A 215 8.40 3.88 -17.87
CA ARG A 215 9.11 2.59 -17.78
C ARG A 215 8.45 1.70 -16.72
N ILE A 216 8.85 0.43 -16.68
CA ILE A 216 8.37 -0.54 -15.68
C ILE A 216 8.40 0.01 -14.24
N PRO A 217 9.48 0.65 -13.74
CA PRO A 217 9.52 1.14 -12.35
C PRO A 217 8.48 2.24 -12.03
N ASN A 218 8.00 2.95 -13.07
CA ASN A 218 6.98 3.97 -12.94
C ASN A 218 5.59 3.36 -12.73
N LEU A 219 5.32 2.14 -13.21
CA LEU A 219 4.03 1.49 -13.01
C LEU A 219 3.93 0.91 -11.59
N LYS A 220 3.01 1.45 -10.79
CA LYS A 220 2.61 0.88 -9.48
C LYS A 220 1.32 0.06 -9.66
N ASN A 221 0.69 -0.39 -8.57
CA ASN A 221 -0.48 -1.27 -8.68
C ASN A 221 -1.71 -0.58 -9.31
N PHE A 222 -1.87 0.74 -9.15
CA PHE A 222 -3.03 1.48 -9.67
C PHE A 222 -2.72 2.90 -10.14
N TYR A 223 -1.47 3.34 -10.03
CA TYR A 223 -1.05 4.68 -10.46
C TYR A 223 0.33 4.64 -11.09
N ILE A 224 0.66 5.72 -11.80
CA ILE A 224 1.96 5.90 -12.41
C ILE A 224 2.74 6.93 -11.59
N ASP A 225 3.93 6.52 -11.15
CA ASP A 225 4.87 7.38 -10.43
C ASP A 225 5.78 8.12 -11.42
N LEU A 226 5.62 9.44 -11.47
CA LEU A 226 6.34 10.34 -12.38
C LEU A 226 7.58 10.97 -11.73
N SER A 227 7.94 10.60 -10.50
CA SER A 227 9.09 11.17 -9.79
C SER A 227 10.45 10.84 -10.41
N ASP A 228 10.58 9.67 -11.07
CA ASP A 228 11.79 9.21 -11.77
C ASP A 228 11.50 8.95 -13.25
N LEU A 229 11.36 10.01 -14.04
CA LEU A 229 11.24 9.93 -15.50
C LEU A 229 12.61 9.95 -16.19
N LYS A 230 12.66 9.29 -17.35
CA LYS A 230 13.78 9.37 -18.31
C LYS A 230 13.28 9.83 -19.65
N TYR A 231 14.15 10.37 -20.48
CA TYR A 231 13.79 11.02 -21.74
C TYR A 231 14.52 10.39 -22.92
N SER A 232 13.86 10.40 -24.08
CA SER A 232 14.42 9.95 -25.35
C SER A 232 14.07 10.93 -26.47
N HIS A 233 14.98 11.08 -27.43
CA HIS A 233 14.70 11.83 -28.65
C HIS A 233 13.88 10.97 -29.62
N LEU A 234 12.61 11.34 -29.77
CA LEU A 234 11.69 10.75 -30.72
C LEU A 234 11.51 11.69 -31.91
N THR A 235 11.46 11.13 -33.10
CA THR A 235 10.93 11.83 -34.28
C THR A 235 9.44 12.10 -34.07
N GLU A 236 8.87 13.00 -34.86
CA GLU A 236 7.45 13.34 -34.77
C GLU A 236 6.55 12.12 -35.04
N ASP A 237 6.91 11.26 -35.99
CA ASP A 237 6.18 10.02 -36.29
C ASP A 237 6.24 9.01 -35.14
N GLU A 238 7.44 8.80 -34.57
CA GLU A 238 7.61 7.93 -33.40
C GLU A 238 6.80 8.44 -32.21
N TYR A 239 6.90 9.74 -31.92
CA TYR A 239 6.13 10.38 -30.86
C TYR A 239 4.62 10.21 -31.08
N ASN A 240 4.12 10.48 -32.27
CA ASN A 240 2.70 10.33 -32.58
C ASN A 240 2.21 8.88 -32.44
N SER A 241 3.06 7.89 -32.74
CA SER A 241 2.71 6.48 -32.52
C SER A 241 2.69 6.07 -31.04
N LEU A 242 3.54 6.70 -30.22
CA LEU A 242 3.79 6.34 -28.83
C LEU A 242 3.08 7.21 -27.80
N LYS A 243 2.56 8.38 -28.19
CA LYS A 243 1.91 9.31 -27.26
C LYS A 243 0.73 8.64 -26.58
N LEU A 244 0.65 8.82 -25.28
CA LEU A 244 -0.40 8.30 -24.42
C LEU A 244 -1.58 9.25 -24.40
N GLU A 245 -2.78 8.68 -24.43
CA GLU A 245 -4.05 9.38 -24.33
C GLU A 245 -4.79 8.93 -23.07
N ILE A 246 -5.62 9.81 -22.53
CA ILE A 246 -6.43 9.51 -21.35
C ILE A 246 -7.28 8.27 -21.64
N GLY A 247 -7.27 7.32 -20.70
CA GLY A 247 -8.01 6.07 -20.81
C GLY A 247 -7.25 4.94 -21.52
N ASP A 248 -6.07 5.20 -22.10
CA ASP A 248 -5.15 4.13 -22.48
C ASP A 248 -4.78 3.29 -21.23
N ILE A 249 -4.45 2.02 -21.44
CA ILE A 249 -3.89 1.17 -20.38
C ILE A 249 -2.46 0.76 -20.77
N LEU A 250 -1.51 0.99 -19.88
CA LEU A 250 -0.17 0.40 -19.99
C LEU A 250 -0.11 -0.92 -19.26
N LEU A 251 0.48 -1.93 -19.88
CA LEU A 251 0.63 -3.28 -19.34
C LEU A 251 2.10 -3.73 -19.42
N ILE A 252 2.63 -4.31 -18.33
CA ILE A 252 3.98 -4.88 -18.30
C ILE A 252 4.01 -6.17 -19.12
N ARG A 253 4.78 -6.18 -20.21
CA ARG A 253 4.85 -7.34 -21.10
C ARG A 253 6.05 -8.25 -20.89
N SER A 254 7.03 -7.82 -20.11
CA SER A 254 8.28 -8.53 -19.90
C SER A 254 8.83 -8.27 -18.52
N ASN A 255 9.07 -9.32 -17.74
CA ASN A 255 9.70 -9.20 -16.42
C ASN A 255 10.30 -10.53 -15.95
N GLY A 256 11.36 -10.48 -15.13
CA GLY A 256 11.92 -11.67 -14.47
C GLY A 256 10.95 -12.28 -13.46
N SER A 257 10.13 -11.46 -12.79
CA SER A 257 9.08 -11.94 -11.90
C SER A 257 7.77 -12.17 -12.65
N VAL A 258 7.25 -13.40 -12.60
CA VAL A 258 5.93 -13.76 -13.15
C VAL A 258 4.82 -12.89 -12.54
N ASN A 259 4.92 -12.55 -11.26
CA ASN A 259 3.92 -11.75 -10.55
C ASN A 259 3.83 -10.32 -11.09
N LEU A 260 4.91 -9.77 -11.64
CA LEU A 260 4.91 -8.43 -12.25
C LEU A 260 4.44 -8.43 -13.71
N LEU A 261 4.53 -9.58 -14.40
CA LEU A 261 4.02 -9.72 -15.76
C LEU A 261 2.51 -9.42 -15.79
N GLY A 262 2.06 -8.64 -16.76
CA GLY A 262 0.65 -8.28 -16.92
C GLY A 262 0.10 -7.23 -15.96
N ARG A 263 0.91 -6.71 -15.01
CA ARG A 263 0.49 -5.56 -14.20
C ARG A 263 0.15 -4.38 -15.12
N SER A 264 -0.93 -3.68 -14.81
CA SER A 264 -1.42 -2.59 -15.65
C SER A 264 -1.76 -1.31 -14.89
N CYS A 265 -1.77 -0.18 -15.60
CA CYS A 265 -2.19 1.12 -15.08
C CYS A 265 -2.95 1.90 -16.15
N ILE A 266 -3.93 2.68 -15.72
CA ILE A 266 -4.70 3.59 -16.59
C ILE A 266 -3.93 4.89 -16.75
N ILE A 267 -3.92 5.43 -17.96
CA ILE A 267 -3.38 6.75 -18.26
C ILE A 267 -4.41 7.82 -17.91
N THR A 268 -3.98 8.78 -17.09
CA THR A 268 -4.78 9.95 -16.71
C THR A 268 -4.26 11.21 -17.40
N ASP A 269 -4.84 12.37 -17.08
CA ASP A 269 -4.38 13.64 -17.63
C ASP A 269 -2.91 13.95 -17.28
N LYS A 270 -2.40 13.42 -16.16
CA LYS A 270 -1.00 13.59 -15.72
C LYS A 270 0.01 12.94 -16.67
N GLU A 271 -0.37 11.82 -17.30
CA GLU A 271 0.51 11.05 -18.18
C GLU A 271 0.21 11.29 -19.67
N LYS A 272 -0.83 12.06 -19.96
CA LYS A 272 -1.24 12.40 -21.32
C LYS A 272 -0.09 13.07 -22.08
N GLY A 273 0.18 12.60 -23.29
CA GLY A 273 1.25 13.11 -24.14
C GLY A 273 2.64 12.57 -23.80
N LEU A 274 2.81 11.77 -22.74
CA LEU A 274 4.07 11.06 -22.53
C LEU A 274 4.17 9.85 -23.47
N ALA A 275 5.39 9.31 -23.65
CA ALA A 275 5.63 8.08 -24.38
C ALA A 275 6.05 6.95 -23.41
N PHE A 276 6.24 5.72 -23.91
CA PHE A 276 6.47 4.55 -23.06
C PHE A 276 7.52 3.59 -23.65
N ALA A 277 8.21 2.86 -22.77
CA ALA A 277 9.31 1.96 -23.12
C ALA A 277 8.82 0.60 -23.67
N GLY A 278 9.65 -0.07 -24.47
CA GLY A 278 9.32 -1.30 -25.19
C GLY A 278 8.98 -2.53 -24.35
N TYR A 279 9.30 -2.51 -23.04
CA TYR A 279 8.86 -3.55 -22.10
C TYR A 279 7.41 -3.36 -21.61
N LEU A 280 6.72 -2.33 -22.11
CA LEU A 280 5.31 -2.06 -21.87
C LEU A 280 4.52 -2.21 -23.19
N LEU A 281 3.26 -2.58 -23.06
CA LEU A 281 2.26 -2.54 -24.12
C LEU A 281 1.24 -1.45 -23.80
N ARG A 282 0.84 -0.67 -24.81
CA ARG A 282 -0.33 0.22 -24.72
C ARG A 282 -1.54 -0.49 -25.28
N LEU A 283 -2.62 -0.56 -24.50
CA LEU A 283 -3.94 -0.98 -24.92
C LEU A 283 -4.79 0.28 -25.08
N ARG A 284 -5.18 0.59 -26.32
CA ARG A 284 -6.13 1.68 -26.59
C ARG A 284 -7.51 1.08 -26.78
N LEU A 285 -8.48 1.59 -26.04
CA LEU A 285 -9.77 0.93 -25.86
C LEU A 285 -10.82 1.45 -26.84
N ASN A 286 -11.80 0.61 -27.14
CA ASN A 286 -13.05 1.04 -27.73
C ASN A 286 -14.01 1.40 -26.61
N HIS A 287 -14.04 2.69 -26.23
CA HIS A 287 -14.86 3.21 -25.13
C HIS A 287 -16.38 3.07 -25.34
N ALA A 288 -16.84 2.71 -26.54
CA ALA A 288 -18.25 2.33 -26.76
C ALA A 288 -18.59 0.95 -26.18
N LYS A 289 -17.58 0.09 -25.96
CA LYS A 289 -17.75 -1.28 -25.46
C LYS A 289 -17.23 -1.47 -24.03
N ILE A 290 -16.15 -0.80 -23.66
CA ILE A 290 -15.48 -1.05 -22.38
C ILE A 290 -14.96 0.22 -21.70
N LEU A 291 -15.08 0.27 -20.37
CA LEU A 291 -14.47 1.29 -19.52
C LEU A 291 -13.02 0.93 -19.18
N SER A 292 -12.14 1.93 -19.11
CA SER A 292 -10.72 1.72 -18.75
C SER A 292 -10.58 1.14 -17.36
N GLU A 293 -11.36 1.64 -16.42
CA GLU A 293 -11.40 1.21 -15.02
C GLU A 293 -11.82 -0.25 -14.92
N PHE A 294 -12.91 -0.62 -15.60
CA PHE A 294 -13.40 -1.99 -15.61
C PHE A 294 -12.38 -2.96 -16.21
N LEU A 295 -11.76 -2.61 -17.35
CA LEU A 295 -10.73 -3.47 -17.94
C LEU A 295 -9.50 -3.56 -17.04
N ASN A 296 -9.07 -2.46 -16.43
CA ASN A 296 -7.93 -2.48 -15.53
C ASN A 296 -8.18 -3.39 -14.32
N TYR A 297 -9.37 -3.34 -13.70
CA TYR A 297 -9.73 -4.29 -12.64
C TYR A 297 -9.84 -5.73 -13.15
N SER A 298 -10.38 -5.93 -14.35
CA SER A 298 -10.43 -7.25 -14.99
C SER A 298 -9.04 -7.85 -15.18
N LEU A 299 -8.06 -7.07 -15.64
CA LEU A 299 -6.66 -7.50 -15.80
C LEU A 299 -5.98 -7.88 -14.47
N HIS A 300 -6.42 -7.29 -13.36
CA HIS A 300 -5.93 -7.63 -12.01
C HIS A 300 -6.72 -8.76 -11.35
N SER A 301 -7.86 -9.18 -11.91
CA SER A 301 -8.65 -10.28 -11.35
C SER A 301 -7.91 -11.63 -11.44
N PRO A 302 -8.07 -12.53 -10.45
CA PRO A 302 -7.48 -13.87 -10.49
C PRO A 302 -7.81 -14.68 -11.76
N VAL A 303 -8.99 -14.49 -12.35
CA VAL A 303 -9.38 -15.16 -13.60
C VAL A 303 -8.51 -14.74 -14.79
N VAL A 304 -8.16 -13.47 -14.93
CA VAL A 304 -7.31 -13.00 -16.04
C VAL A 304 -5.83 -13.15 -15.70
N ARG A 305 -5.44 -12.91 -14.44
CA ARG A 305 -4.06 -13.13 -13.96
C ARG A 305 -3.58 -14.54 -14.24
N ARG A 306 -4.40 -15.56 -13.96
CA ARG A 306 -4.04 -16.96 -14.26
C ARG A 306 -3.81 -17.21 -15.75
N GLN A 307 -4.56 -16.57 -16.65
CA GLN A 307 -4.34 -16.68 -18.10
C GLN A 307 -2.98 -16.08 -18.50
N ILE A 308 -2.61 -14.93 -17.93
CA ILE A 308 -1.32 -14.26 -18.20
C ILE A 308 -0.15 -15.09 -17.64
N GLU A 309 -0.26 -15.53 -16.39
CA GLU A 309 0.83 -16.24 -15.68
C GLU A 309 1.06 -17.66 -16.19
N SER A 310 0.03 -18.32 -16.73
CA SER A 310 0.17 -19.63 -17.36
C SER A 310 0.74 -19.54 -18.78
N GLY A 311 0.34 -18.51 -19.54
CA GLY A 311 0.86 -18.30 -20.91
C GLY A 311 2.27 -17.70 -20.96
N GLY A 312 2.68 -16.91 -19.96
CA GLY A 312 3.92 -16.14 -20.01
C GLY A 312 5.20 -16.83 -19.53
N ARG A 313 5.13 -18.10 -19.06
CA ARG A 313 6.28 -18.83 -18.50
C ARG A 313 7.27 -19.21 -19.60
N SER A 314 8.52 -18.75 -19.47
CA SER A 314 9.62 -19.14 -20.36
C SER A 314 10.70 -19.91 -19.59
N SER A 315 11.44 -20.78 -20.29
CA SER A 315 12.59 -21.51 -19.74
C SER A 315 13.86 -20.65 -19.60
N SER A 316 13.86 -19.41 -20.08
CA SER A 316 15.05 -18.53 -20.15
C SER A 316 15.16 -17.54 -18.98
N GLY A 317 14.30 -17.64 -17.97
CA GLY A 317 14.32 -16.78 -16.77
C GLY A 317 13.66 -15.40 -16.92
N VAL A 318 13.22 -15.03 -18.13
CA VAL A 318 12.44 -13.80 -18.39
C VAL A 318 11.08 -14.16 -18.95
N ASN A 319 10.03 -13.81 -18.23
CA ASN A 319 8.65 -14.08 -18.63
C ASN A 319 8.16 -12.98 -19.57
N ASN A 320 7.46 -13.37 -20.63
CA ASN A 320 7.01 -12.45 -21.67
C ASN A 320 5.57 -12.76 -22.08
N ILE A 321 4.80 -11.73 -22.41
CA ILE A 321 3.50 -11.87 -23.07
C ILE A 321 3.46 -10.97 -24.31
N ASN A 322 3.14 -11.55 -25.47
CA ASN A 322 3.08 -10.86 -26.74
C ASN A 322 1.69 -10.26 -27.02
N THR A 323 1.56 -9.48 -28.09
CA THR A 323 0.30 -8.78 -28.42
C THR A 323 -0.83 -9.73 -28.77
N ASP A 324 -0.55 -10.87 -29.40
CA ASP A 324 -1.58 -11.83 -29.80
C ASP A 324 -2.07 -12.64 -28.59
N GLU A 325 -1.17 -12.97 -27.67
CA GLU A 325 -1.53 -13.55 -26.37
C GLU A 325 -2.41 -12.58 -25.57
N VAL A 326 -2.04 -11.30 -25.48
CA VAL A 326 -2.87 -10.27 -24.81
C VAL A 326 -4.24 -10.14 -25.47
N LYS A 327 -4.31 -10.10 -26.81
CA LYS A 327 -5.59 -10.04 -27.54
C LYS A 327 -6.48 -11.26 -27.30
N ASN A 328 -5.89 -12.44 -27.07
CA ASN A 328 -6.61 -13.69 -26.88
C ASN A 328 -7.02 -13.95 -25.41
N LEU A 329 -6.61 -13.09 -24.47
CA LEU A 329 -7.12 -13.14 -23.10
C LEU A 329 -8.65 -13.06 -23.12
N THR A 330 -9.28 -13.97 -22.39
CA THR A 330 -10.74 -14.00 -22.24
C THR A 330 -11.15 -13.15 -21.04
N ILE A 331 -12.04 -12.20 -21.27
CA ILE A 331 -12.59 -11.30 -20.25
C ILE A 331 -14.11 -11.35 -20.26
N TYR A 332 -14.73 -11.03 -19.12
CA TYR A 332 -16.16 -10.79 -19.02
C TYR A 332 -16.50 -9.41 -19.60
N LEU A 333 -17.62 -9.30 -20.32
CA LEU A 333 -18.09 -8.03 -20.90
C LEU A 333 -19.56 -7.77 -20.55
N PRO A 334 -19.84 -7.24 -19.34
CA PRO A 334 -21.15 -6.68 -19.01
C PRO A 334 -21.45 -5.43 -19.84
N GLU A 335 -22.71 -4.98 -19.83
CA GLU A 335 -23.10 -3.71 -20.43
C GLU A 335 -22.40 -2.52 -19.77
N ILE A 336 -22.17 -1.42 -20.51
CA ILE A 336 -21.44 -0.24 -19.99
C ILE A 336 -22.02 0.29 -18.67
N THR A 337 -23.34 0.26 -18.52
CA THR A 337 -24.01 0.71 -17.29
C THR A 337 -23.66 -0.19 -16.10
N GLU A 338 -23.63 -1.51 -16.29
CA GLU A 338 -23.22 -2.47 -15.27
C GLU A 338 -21.72 -2.38 -14.98
N GLN A 339 -20.87 -2.16 -16.00
CA GLN A 339 -19.44 -1.90 -15.79
C GLN A 339 -19.20 -0.72 -14.83
N ARG A 340 -19.99 0.37 -14.94
CA ARG A 340 -19.90 1.52 -14.01
C ARG A 340 -20.29 1.14 -12.58
N GLU A 341 -21.36 0.35 -12.42
CA GLU A 341 -21.80 -0.13 -11.11
C GLU A 341 -20.73 -1.03 -10.47
N ILE A 342 -20.14 -1.94 -11.25
CA ILE A 342 -19.06 -2.81 -10.83
C ILE A 342 -17.84 -2.00 -10.37
N VAL A 343 -17.40 -1.04 -11.19
CA VAL A 343 -16.27 -0.14 -10.85
C VAL A 343 -16.54 0.60 -9.54
N SER A 344 -17.73 1.19 -9.40
CA SER A 344 -18.12 1.92 -8.18
C SER A 344 -18.08 1.02 -6.93
N ASN A 345 -18.51 -0.24 -7.04
CA ASN A 345 -18.47 -1.18 -5.94
C ASN A 345 -17.04 -1.62 -5.60
N ILE A 346 -16.21 -1.90 -6.60
CA ILE A 346 -14.79 -2.23 -6.40
C ILE A 346 -14.07 -1.07 -5.71
N GLU A 347 -14.25 0.17 -6.16
CA GLU A 347 -13.59 1.34 -5.58
C GLU A 347 -13.94 1.52 -4.10
N LYS A 348 -15.23 1.39 -3.73
CA LYS A 348 -15.66 1.43 -2.32
C LYS A 348 -15.01 0.33 -1.48
N LEU A 349 -14.88 -0.87 -2.02
CA LEU A 349 -14.26 -2.01 -1.35
C LEU A 349 -12.74 -1.83 -1.21
N LEU A 350 -12.07 -1.30 -2.24
CA LEU A 350 -10.63 -1.04 -2.22
C LEU A 350 -10.26 -0.01 -1.17
N VAL A 351 -11.08 1.04 -0.96
CA VAL A 351 -10.85 2.00 0.14
C VAL A 351 -10.84 1.29 1.50
N LYS A 352 -11.79 0.38 1.74
CA LYS A 352 -11.82 -0.40 3.00
C LYS A 352 -10.61 -1.33 3.14
N ILE A 353 -10.13 -1.89 2.03
CA ILE A 353 -8.93 -2.72 2.00
C ILE A 353 -7.70 -1.89 2.35
N GLU A 354 -7.56 -0.70 1.77
CA GLU A 354 -6.47 0.23 2.07
C GLU A 354 -6.48 0.65 3.55
N GLU A 355 -7.65 1.00 4.11
CA GLU A 355 -7.83 1.26 5.53
C GLU A 355 -7.38 0.09 6.42
N ALA A 356 -7.75 -1.12 6.03
CA ALA A 356 -7.40 -2.35 6.75
C ALA A 356 -5.89 -2.66 6.65
N GLU A 357 -5.29 -2.53 5.47
CA GLU A 357 -3.85 -2.73 5.24
C GLU A 357 -3.02 -1.73 6.04
N GLU A 358 -3.41 -0.46 6.08
CA GLU A 358 -2.73 0.57 6.85
C GLU A 358 -2.86 0.33 8.37
N LYS A 359 -4.05 -0.03 8.85
CA LYS A 359 -4.26 -0.41 10.26
C LYS A 359 -3.39 -1.60 10.65
N ASN A 360 -3.27 -2.60 9.78
CA ASN A 360 -2.42 -3.77 10.02
C ASN A 360 -0.95 -3.38 10.04
N LYS A 361 -0.48 -2.57 9.07
CA LYS A 361 0.90 -2.06 9.04
C LYS A 361 1.25 -1.30 10.32
N LEU A 362 0.39 -0.39 10.77
CA LEU A 362 0.60 0.34 12.02
C LEU A 362 0.60 -0.59 13.23
N THR A 363 -0.29 -1.58 13.26
CA THR A 363 -0.35 -2.56 14.36
C THR A 363 0.91 -3.43 14.40
N SER A 364 1.44 -3.86 13.25
CA SER A 364 2.72 -4.57 13.18
C SER A 364 3.90 -3.70 13.62
N GLN A 365 3.95 -2.44 13.20
CA GLN A 365 4.99 -1.51 13.68
C GLN A 365 4.92 -1.29 15.19
N LEU A 366 3.70 -1.19 15.74
CA LEU A 366 3.48 -1.06 17.18
C LEU A 366 3.93 -2.32 17.92
N PHE A 367 3.64 -3.48 17.36
CA PHE A 367 4.04 -4.78 17.89
C PHE A 367 5.57 -4.89 18.01
N ASP A 368 6.29 -4.52 16.95
CA ASP A 368 7.75 -4.53 16.97
C ASP A 368 8.31 -3.57 18.04
N ASN A 369 7.75 -2.36 18.14
CA ASN A 369 8.18 -1.36 19.14
C ASN A 369 7.87 -1.81 20.58
N LEU A 370 6.70 -2.38 20.81
CA LEU A 370 6.31 -2.89 22.12
C LEU A 370 7.22 -4.05 22.52
N TYR A 371 7.50 -4.96 21.59
CA TYR A 371 8.39 -6.08 21.84
C TYR A 371 9.77 -5.59 22.28
N GLN A 372 10.34 -4.63 21.55
CA GLN A 372 11.61 -4.01 21.92
C GLN A 372 11.54 -3.32 23.29
N SER A 373 10.41 -2.69 23.63
CA SER A 373 10.24 -2.03 24.94
C SER A 373 10.17 -3.05 26.09
N ILE A 374 9.47 -4.18 25.90
CA ILE A 374 9.41 -5.29 26.86
C ILE A 374 10.82 -5.83 27.12
N LEU A 375 11.55 -6.12 26.05
CA LEU A 375 12.92 -6.61 26.15
C LEU A 375 13.84 -5.59 26.83
N ASN A 376 13.79 -4.32 26.46
CA ASN A 376 14.59 -3.28 27.12
C ASN A 376 14.30 -3.18 28.63
N MET A 377 13.02 -3.24 29.02
CA MET A 377 12.64 -3.26 30.44
C MET A 377 13.17 -4.52 31.14
N ALA A 378 13.16 -5.67 30.44
CA ALA A 378 13.58 -6.99 30.93
C ALA A 378 15.05 -6.98 31.32
N PHE A 379 15.88 -6.43 30.44
CA PHE A 379 17.32 -6.49 30.57
C PHE A 379 17.94 -5.24 31.24
N SER A 380 17.15 -4.21 31.58
CA SER A 380 17.60 -3.01 32.31
C SER A 380 17.31 -3.06 33.83
N GLY A 381 16.89 -4.22 34.36
CA GLY A 381 16.56 -4.36 35.79
C GLY A 381 15.20 -3.79 36.20
N GLY A 382 14.34 -3.46 35.23
CA GLY A 382 12.99 -2.93 35.47
C GLY A 382 12.00 -3.92 36.10
N PHE A 383 12.38 -5.20 36.20
CA PHE A 383 11.55 -6.30 36.70
C PHE A 383 12.03 -6.88 38.04
N SER A 384 12.59 -6.04 38.91
CA SER A 384 12.81 -6.44 40.31
C SER A 384 11.47 -6.66 41.03
N SER A 385 11.40 -7.73 41.84
CA SER A 385 10.25 -8.10 42.70
C SER A 385 9.78 -7.01 43.67
N ALA A 386 10.53 -5.90 43.80
CA ALA A 386 10.23 -4.77 44.66
C ALA A 386 9.52 -3.58 43.96
N ASN A 387 9.30 -3.62 42.64
CA ASN A 387 8.63 -2.54 41.90
C ASN A 387 7.33 -3.06 41.24
N PRO A 388 6.19 -2.35 41.34
CA PRO A 388 4.92 -2.78 40.74
C PRO A 388 4.99 -2.60 39.23
N ILE A 389 5.56 -3.61 38.57
CA ILE A 389 5.70 -3.84 37.12
C ILE A 389 4.39 -3.55 36.34
N ASP A 390 3.25 -3.70 37.00
CA ASP A 390 1.92 -3.51 36.41
C ASP A 390 1.66 -2.05 35.98
N GLN A 391 2.21 -1.04 36.68
CA GLN A 391 1.96 0.37 36.34
C GLN A 391 2.82 0.88 35.18
N SER A 392 4.10 0.53 35.11
CA SER A 392 4.97 0.99 34.01
C SER A 392 4.62 0.32 32.69
N PHE A 393 4.29 -0.98 32.72
CA PHE A 393 3.90 -1.73 31.53
C PHE A 393 2.53 -1.27 31.01
N SER A 394 1.53 -1.15 31.88
CA SER A 394 0.21 -0.60 31.48
C SER A 394 0.30 0.84 30.98
N THR A 395 1.21 1.66 31.52
CA THR A 395 1.44 3.02 31.03
C THR A 395 2.05 3.04 29.63
N ILE A 396 3.04 2.18 29.34
CA ILE A 396 3.65 2.05 28.01
C ILE A 396 2.62 1.52 27.01
N ILE A 397 1.88 0.46 27.36
CA ILE A 397 0.79 -0.05 26.51
C ILE A 397 -0.23 1.05 26.22
N ARG A 398 -0.66 1.80 27.24
CA ARG A 398 -1.62 2.89 27.09
C ARG A 398 -1.09 4.03 26.22
N GLN A 399 0.18 4.43 26.36
CA GLN A 399 0.79 5.45 25.50
C GLN A 399 0.85 4.98 24.04
N LEU A 400 1.22 3.72 23.82
CA LEU A 400 1.31 3.11 22.50
C LEU A 400 -0.08 2.92 21.85
N GLU A 401 -1.11 2.58 22.64
CA GLU A 401 -2.51 2.56 22.19
C GLU A 401 -2.99 3.96 21.78
N ILE A 402 -2.64 5.00 22.56
CA ILE A 402 -2.94 6.40 22.23
C ILE A 402 -2.22 6.82 20.94
N GLU A 403 -0.93 6.47 20.78
CA GLU A 403 -0.19 6.75 19.54
C GLU A 403 -0.78 6.06 18.32
N LYS A 404 -1.23 4.80 18.47
CA LYS A 404 -1.94 4.06 17.42
C LYS A 404 -3.23 4.77 17.03
N GLU A 405 -4.03 5.18 18.00
CA GLU A 405 -5.29 5.88 17.76
C GLU A 405 -5.07 7.22 17.06
N ASN A 406 -4.07 8.00 17.51
CA ASN A 406 -3.70 9.28 16.89
C ASN A 406 -3.26 9.11 15.43
N LYS A 407 -2.39 8.13 15.13
CA LYS A 407 -1.96 7.84 13.75
C LYS A 407 -3.13 7.38 12.88
N LEU A 408 -4.02 6.55 13.42
CA LEU A 408 -5.20 6.08 12.70
C LEU A 408 -6.15 7.24 12.36
N ASN A 409 -6.29 8.21 13.26
CA ASN A 409 -7.08 9.42 13.02
C ASN A 409 -6.44 10.33 11.97
N GLU A 410 -5.12 10.52 11.98
CA GLU A 410 -4.40 11.27 10.96
C GLU A 410 -4.55 10.65 9.56
N ILE A 411 -4.45 9.31 9.48
CA ILE A 411 -4.68 8.57 8.24
C ILE A 411 -6.10 8.77 7.74
N LYS A 412 -7.13 8.61 8.58
CA LYS A 412 -8.52 8.85 8.19
C LYS A 412 -8.73 10.27 7.64
N LEU A 413 -8.06 11.27 8.24
CA LEU A 413 -8.07 12.64 7.75
C LEU A 413 -7.40 12.78 6.37
N LEU A 414 -6.27 12.11 6.15
CA LEU A 414 -5.55 12.10 4.87
C LEU A 414 -6.33 11.36 3.77
N GLN A 415 -6.92 10.21 4.08
CA GLN A 415 -7.76 9.43 3.17
C GLN A 415 -9.05 10.17 2.84
N LYS A 416 -9.71 10.79 3.82
CA LYS A 416 -10.85 11.70 3.58
C LYS A 416 -10.42 12.84 2.66
N ALA A 417 -9.22 13.39 2.84
CA ALA A 417 -8.69 14.42 1.96
C ALA A 417 -8.39 13.89 0.54
N GLN A 418 -7.93 12.63 0.40
CA GLN A 418 -7.60 11.94 -0.85
C GLN A 418 -8.84 11.49 -1.63
N SER A 419 -9.85 10.93 -0.98
CA SER A 419 -11.15 10.59 -1.60
C SER A 419 -11.86 11.85 -2.09
N THR A 420 -11.76 12.96 -1.34
CA THR A 420 -12.22 14.28 -1.79
C THR A 420 -11.41 14.80 -3.00
N LEU A 421 -10.16 14.37 -3.17
CA LEU A 421 -9.31 14.72 -4.32
C LEU A 421 -9.56 13.81 -5.55
N LEU A 422 -9.87 12.52 -5.34
CA LEU A 422 -10.24 11.59 -6.41
C LEU A 422 -11.66 11.83 -6.95
N ASN A 423 -12.58 12.35 -6.12
CA ASN A 423 -13.94 12.68 -6.50
C ASN A 423 -14.08 14.02 -7.28
N GLU A 424 -12.99 14.62 -7.77
CA GLU A 424 -13.05 15.75 -8.72
C GLU A 424 -13.68 15.29 -10.06
N LYS A 425 -15.00 15.16 -10.12
CA LYS A 425 -15.76 15.38 -11.35
C LYS A 425 -15.72 16.88 -11.61
N PHE A 426 -15.29 17.28 -12.80
CA PHE A 426 -15.39 18.67 -13.27
C PHE A 426 -16.80 19.23 -13.01
N MET A 427 -16.88 20.41 -12.39
CA MET A 427 -18.15 21.14 -12.20
C MET A 427 -18.84 21.33 -13.55
N SER A 428 -20.16 21.15 -13.59
CA SER A 428 -20.94 21.49 -14.78
C SER A 428 -20.93 23.01 -15.00
N SER A 429 -21.05 23.46 -16.24
CA SER A 429 -21.10 24.88 -16.60
C SER A 429 -22.26 25.65 -15.96
N LYS A 430 -23.31 24.95 -15.50
CA LYS A 430 -24.47 25.53 -14.81
C LYS A 430 -24.20 25.82 -13.32
N ASP A 431 -23.30 25.08 -12.70
CA ASP A 431 -22.96 25.25 -11.28
C ASP A 431 -21.92 26.38 -11.06
N HIS A 432 -21.11 26.67 -12.09
CA HIS A 432 -20.21 27.83 -12.13
C HIS A 432 -20.96 29.17 -12.01
N GLU A 433 -22.08 29.33 -12.72
CA GLU A 433 -22.86 30.58 -12.72
C GLU A 433 -23.53 30.86 -11.36
N LYS A 434 -23.92 29.82 -10.62
CA LYS A 434 -24.54 30.00 -9.28
C LYS A 434 -23.55 30.46 -8.22
N VAL A 435 -22.31 29.96 -8.27
CA VAL A 435 -21.22 30.41 -7.40
C VAL A 435 -20.84 31.86 -7.73
N LYS A 436 -20.89 32.24 -9.02
CA LYS A 436 -20.69 33.60 -9.51
C LYS A 436 -21.70 34.59 -8.92
N ASP A 437 -22.98 34.24 -8.91
CA ASP A 437 -24.05 35.08 -8.35
C ASP A 437 -23.97 35.21 -6.81
N PHE A 438 -23.59 34.15 -6.10
CA PHE A 438 -23.47 34.16 -4.64
C PHE A 438 -22.34 35.07 -4.13
N ILE A 439 -21.15 34.96 -4.72
CA ILE A 439 -19.99 35.80 -4.36
C ILE A 439 -20.29 37.28 -4.64
N LYS A 440 -21.00 37.55 -5.75
CA LYS A 440 -21.42 38.89 -6.13
C LYS A 440 -22.46 39.49 -5.17
N LYS A 441 -23.40 38.68 -4.68
CA LYS A 441 -24.41 39.12 -3.70
C LYS A 441 -23.80 39.37 -2.32
N TYR A 442 -22.94 38.46 -1.84
CA TYR A 442 -22.31 38.56 -0.52
C TYR A 442 -21.31 39.73 -0.42
N SER A 443 -20.57 40.01 -1.49
CA SER A 443 -19.66 41.17 -1.56
C SER A 443 -20.39 42.51 -1.53
N VAL A 444 -21.58 42.59 -2.14
CA VAL A 444 -22.44 43.78 -2.11
C VAL A 444 -23.08 43.98 -0.73
N GLU A 445 -23.57 42.91 -0.08
CA GLU A 445 -24.25 42.99 1.23
C GLU A 445 -23.30 43.31 2.41
N GLN A 446 -22.08 42.76 2.43
CA GLN A 446 -21.15 42.97 3.55
C GLN A 446 -20.21 44.17 3.40
N TYR A 447 -19.84 44.52 2.16
CA TYR A 447 -18.76 45.49 1.93
C TYR A 447 -19.20 46.71 1.10
N GLY A 448 -20.48 46.78 0.70
CA GLY A 448 -21.08 47.96 0.09
C GLY A 448 -20.46 48.41 -1.22
N LYS A 449 -19.72 47.55 -1.92
CA LYS A 449 -19.03 47.87 -3.19
C LYS A 449 -19.39 46.86 -4.27
N SER A 450 -19.73 47.38 -5.45
CA SER A 450 -20.14 46.63 -6.65
C SER A 450 -18.98 45.98 -7.43
N ASP A 451 -17.73 46.29 -7.09
CA ASP A 451 -16.61 46.10 -8.01
C ASP A 451 -15.68 44.93 -7.61
N PHE A 452 -16.23 43.89 -6.98
CA PHE A 452 -15.57 42.58 -6.96
C PHE A 452 -15.85 41.89 -8.30
N ILE A 453 -14.99 42.13 -9.29
CA ILE A 453 -15.01 41.39 -10.56
C ILE A 453 -13.88 40.36 -10.49
N LEU A 454 -14.21 39.14 -10.10
CA LEU A 454 -13.33 37.98 -10.35
C LEU A 454 -13.29 37.76 -11.86
N SER A 455 -12.10 37.64 -12.44
CA SER A 455 -11.98 37.30 -13.87
C SER A 455 -12.43 35.86 -14.11
N ASP A 456 -12.88 35.52 -15.32
CA ASP A 456 -13.27 34.14 -15.66
C ASP A 456 -12.09 33.14 -15.46
N GLU A 457 -10.85 33.63 -15.44
CA GLU A 457 -9.64 32.85 -15.17
C GLU A 457 -9.40 32.63 -13.67
N ASP A 458 -9.64 33.65 -12.83
CA ASP A 458 -9.60 33.52 -11.36
C ASP A 458 -10.66 32.53 -10.87
N ILE A 459 -11.86 32.57 -11.48
CA ILE A 459 -12.99 31.69 -11.15
C ILE A 459 -12.69 30.23 -11.51
N ARG A 460 -12.07 29.97 -12.68
CA ARG A 460 -11.66 28.62 -13.09
C ARG A 460 -10.66 27.97 -12.13
N ASN A 461 -9.92 28.78 -11.38
CA ASN A 461 -8.92 28.32 -10.42
C ASN A 461 -9.46 28.18 -8.99
N ILE A 462 -10.73 28.54 -8.74
CA ILE A 462 -11.39 28.31 -7.45
C ILE A 462 -11.78 26.83 -7.36
N LYS A 463 -11.04 26.07 -6.54
CA LYS A 463 -11.38 24.69 -6.17
C LYS A 463 -12.12 24.67 -4.84
N ILE A 464 -13.43 24.39 -4.84
CA ILE A 464 -14.19 24.13 -3.62
C ILE A 464 -14.30 22.61 -3.44
N LYS A 465 -13.81 22.10 -2.31
CA LYS A 465 -14.05 20.72 -1.88
C LYS A 465 -15.51 20.58 -1.44
N THR A 466 -16.29 19.76 -2.13
CA THR A 466 -17.62 19.35 -1.64
C THR A 466 -17.54 17.92 -1.10
N GLN A 467 -18.15 17.69 0.07
CA GLN A 467 -18.53 16.34 0.49
C GLN A 467 -19.96 16.07 0.00
N ASP A 468 -20.16 14.89 -0.57
CA ASP A 468 -21.41 14.16 -0.83
C ASP A 468 -22.73 14.94 -1.01
N SER A 469 -23.26 14.89 -2.24
CA SER A 469 -24.69 15.03 -2.59
C SER A 469 -25.55 15.94 -1.69
N PHE A 470 -25.40 17.26 -1.82
CA PHE A 470 -26.39 18.22 -1.34
C PHE A 470 -27.55 18.30 -2.34
N LYS A 471 -28.45 17.31 -2.29
CA LYS A 471 -29.85 17.53 -2.66
C LYS A 471 -30.55 17.98 -1.38
N ASP A 472 -31.13 19.17 -1.42
CA ASP A 472 -31.99 19.74 -0.37
C ASP A 472 -31.27 20.38 0.83
N PHE A 473 -30.45 21.41 0.59
CA PHE A 473 -30.10 22.38 1.62
C PHE A 473 -30.76 23.73 1.30
N ASP A 474 -31.61 24.17 2.23
CA ASP A 474 -32.20 25.50 2.25
C ASP A 474 -31.14 26.54 2.67
N SER A 475 -31.32 27.79 2.25
CA SER A 475 -30.28 28.81 2.14
C SER A 475 -29.56 29.23 3.43
N ASP A 476 -30.02 28.77 4.59
CA ASP A 476 -29.56 29.27 5.89
C ASP A 476 -28.40 28.43 6.49
N ASP A 477 -28.21 27.20 6.04
CA ASP A 477 -27.22 26.27 6.61
C ASP A 477 -25.83 26.31 5.93
N PHE A 478 -25.67 27.09 4.86
CA PHE A 478 -24.38 27.23 4.14
C PHE A 478 -23.33 28.03 4.94
N SER A 479 -23.75 28.74 5.99
CA SER A 479 -22.93 29.72 6.69
C SER A 479 -21.99 29.09 7.73
N SER A 480 -22.47 28.16 8.55
CA SER A 480 -21.80 27.70 9.77
C SER A 480 -20.60 26.77 9.51
N ILE A 481 -20.74 25.80 8.61
CA ILE A 481 -19.67 24.82 8.29
C ILE A 481 -18.55 25.47 7.48
N PHE A 482 -18.88 26.40 6.57
CA PHE A 482 -17.89 27.17 5.83
C PHE A 482 -17.14 28.16 6.75
N LEU A 483 -17.86 28.80 7.70
CA LEU A 483 -17.26 29.63 8.74
C LEU A 483 -16.26 28.84 9.60
N GLU A 484 -16.58 27.62 10.04
CA GLU A 484 -15.65 26.75 10.79
C GLU A 484 -14.40 26.35 9.98
N MET A 485 -14.58 26.06 8.68
CA MET A 485 -13.47 25.69 7.78
C MET A 485 -12.50 26.86 7.55
N VAL A 486 -13.01 28.09 7.49
CA VAL A 486 -12.19 29.30 7.37
C VAL A 486 -11.55 29.64 8.70
N GLN A 487 -12.28 29.56 9.82
CA GLN A 487 -11.77 29.90 11.15
C GLN A 487 -10.66 28.95 11.63
N SER A 488 -10.71 27.66 11.30
CA SER A 488 -9.69 26.67 11.70
C SER A 488 -8.34 26.81 10.97
N LYS A 489 -8.23 27.68 9.96
CA LYS A 489 -7.00 27.88 9.16
C LYS A 489 -6.48 29.32 9.12
N VAL A 490 -7.05 30.22 9.93
CA VAL A 490 -6.63 31.63 10.00
C VAL A 490 -5.87 31.87 11.30
N THR A 491 -4.62 32.32 11.22
CA THR A 491 -3.90 32.89 12.37
C THR A 491 -3.95 34.42 12.25
N PRO A 492 -4.55 35.14 13.20
CA PRO A 492 -4.59 36.60 13.13
C PRO A 492 -3.25 37.17 13.61
N THR A 493 -2.64 38.02 12.78
CA THR A 493 -1.65 39.01 13.24
C THR A 493 -1.91 40.32 12.51
N ASP A 494 -1.83 41.42 13.27
CA ASP A 494 -2.65 42.62 13.03
C ASP A 494 -2.28 43.53 11.84
N ASP A 495 -1.30 43.23 10.98
CA ASP A 495 -0.93 44.20 9.93
C ASP A 495 -0.33 43.66 8.61
N LEU A 496 -0.42 42.36 8.30
CA LEU A 496 0.20 41.78 7.09
C LEU A 496 -0.67 40.68 6.42
N PRO A 497 -0.48 40.39 5.11
CA PRO A 497 -1.47 39.77 4.22
C PRO A 497 -1.97 38.38 4.67
N PHE A 498 -3.18 38.03 4.24
CA PHE A 498 -3.74 36.68 4.44
C PHE A 498 -3.01 35.66 3.54
N PHE A 499 -2.69 34.50 4.12
CA PHE A 499 -2.05 33.39 3.40
C PHE A 499 -2.95 32.17 3.36
N ILE A 500 -3.08 31.53 2.19
CA ILE A 500 -3.70 30.21 2.05
C ILE A 500 -2.61 29.23 1.66
N THR A 501 -2.34 28.23 2.49
CA THR A 501 -1.33 27.21 2.22
C THR A 501 -1.94 26.06 1.42
N VAL A 502 -1.41 25.79 0.23
CA VAL A 502 -1.71 24.58 -0.55
C VAL A 502 -0.42 23.75 -0.67
N LYS A 503 -0.56 22.43 -0.61
CA LYS A 503 0.50 21.46 -0.31
C LYS A 503 1.63 21.44 -1.37
N ASN A 504 2.80 21.97 -1.00
CA ASN A 504 4.18 21.65 -1.43
C ASN A 504 5.16 22.78 -1.04
N ASP A 505 5.04 23.33 0.18
CA ASP A 505 5.86 24.44 0.72
C ASP A 505 6.00 25.73 -0.13
N GLU A 506 5.33 25.85 -1.27
CA GLU A 506 5.20 27.11 -2.00
C GLU A 506 4.06 27.96 -1.42
N LYS A 507 4.43 29.11 -0.85
CA LYS A 507 3.47 30.12 -0.38
C LYS A 507 2.90 30.87 -1.57
N ILE A 508 1.61 30.70 -1.86
CA ILE A 508 0.89 31.63 -2.75
C ILE A 508 0.41 32.80 -1.88
N GLY A 509 1.09 33.94 -1.99
CA GLY A 509 0.71 35.19 -1.31
C GLY A 509 -0.13 36.06 -2.23
N PHE A 510 -1.30 36.51 -1.76
CA PHE A 510 -2.06 37.59 -2.41
C PHE A 510 -1.74 38.90 -1.71
N GLN A 511 -1.23 39.88 -2.47
CA GLN A 511 -1.00 41.24 -1.97
C GLN A 511 -2.20 42.11 -2.33
N ILE A 512 -3.03 42.46 -1.34
CA ILE A 512 -4.01 43.54 -1.52
C ILE A 512 -3.24 44.86 -1.48
N ARG A 513 -3.02 45.48 -2.65
CA ARG A 513 -2.64 46.90 -2.67
C ARG A 513 -3.92 47.72 -2.50
N LYS A 514 -3.99 48.48 -1.40
CA LYS A 514 -4.89 49.64 -1.32
C LYS A 514 -4.50 50.58 -2.47
N SER A 515 -5.43 50.87 -3.37
CA SER A 515 -5.33 52.04 -4.24
C SER A 515 -5.40 53.31 -3.42
#